data_AF-A0A800DNX6-F1
#
_entry.id   AF-A0A800DNX6-F1
#
_cell.length_a   1.000
_cell.length_b   1.000
_cell.length_c   1.000
_cell.angle_alpha   90.00
_cell.angle_beta   90.00
_cell.angle_gamma   90.00
#
_symmetry.space_group_name_H-M   'P 1'
#
loop_
_entity.id
_entity.type
_entity.pdbx_description
1 polymer ?
#
loop_
_entity_poly.entity_id
_entity_poly.type
_entity_poly.pdbx_seq_one_letter_code
_entity_poly.pdbx_strand_id
1 'polypeptide(L)'
;MYRLSCASPSSLDDASVLSDIQSHPNLIILRSMTKLFAIPGLRLGYLVAHRDVVECLKRYKEPWTVNCIAQIAGERLLDEDDYVEESRKFVQGERQFLFAQLSQIDWLIPFPSGANFLLVRIDDDFMTAATLQERLIRKGMLIRDSSNFVGLDERFFRVAVKKRAENQKLISALSEITEFDGVLCRKLEVS
;
A
#
# COMPACT_ATOMS: atom_id res chain seq x y z
N MET A 1 -10.20 14.10 28.43
CA MET A 1 -9.30 15.29 28.39
C MET A 1 -8.16 14.94 27.45
N TYR A 2 -8.29 15.24 26.15
CA TYR A 2 -7.27 14.84 25.16
C TYR A 2 -6.05 15.74 25.33
N ARG A 3 -4.93 15.17 25.81
CA ARG A 3 -3.63 15.85 25.88
C ARG A 3 -3.19 16.18 24.45
N LEU A 4 -3.19 17.46 24.11
CA LEU A 4 -2.42 18.01 23.00
C LEU A 4 -1.00 18.24 23.53
N SER A 5 -0.21 17.18 23.70
CA SER A 5 1.24 17.34 23.78
C SER A 5 1.77 17.33 22.36
N CYS A 6 2.52 18.37 22.00
CA CYS A 6 3.39 18.36 20.83
C CYS A 6 4.15 17.03 20.84
N ALA A 7 3.84 16.15 19.90
CA ALA A 7 4.59 14.90 19.76
C ALA A 7 6.05 15.29 19.53
N SER A 8 6.95 14.74 20.34
CA SER A 8 8.38 14.72 20.02
C SER A 8 8.55 14.17 18.61
N PRO A 9 9.57 14.61 17.84
CA PRO A 9 9.83 14.05 16.52
C PRO A 9 10.01 12.55 16.69
N SER A 10 9.04 11.80 16.19
CA SER A 10 9.11 10.34 16.15
C SER A 10 9.79 9.97 14.84
N SER A 11 10.41 8.79 14.77
CA SER A 11 10.98 8.28 13.52
C SER A 11 9.99 8.37 12.34
N LEU A 12 8.68 8.40 12.61
CA LEU A 12 7.58 8.60 11.65
C LEU A 12 7.69 9.85 10.78
N ASP A 13 8.51 10.85 11.13
CA ASP A 13 8.38 12.21 10.63
C ASP A 13 9.38 12.62 9.52
N ASP A 14 10.39 11.80 9.22
CA ASP A 14 11.51 12.15 8.30
C ASP A 14 11.11 12.52 6.86
N ALA A 15 9.92 12.13 6.40
CA ALA A 15 9.42 12.44 5.05
C ALA A 15 8.02 13.08 5.08
N SER A 16 7.65 13.71 6.20
CA SER A 16 6.33 14.28 6.41
C SER A 16 6.38 15.81 6.47
N VAL A 17 5.38 16.47 5.87
CA VAL A 17 5.17 17.94 5.97
C VAL A 17 4.59 18.38 7.33
N LEU A 18 4.85 17.61 8.40
CA LEU A 18 4.32 17.92 9.73
C LEU A 18 4.88 19.24 10.28
N SER A 19 6.15 19.53 9.98
CA SER A 19 6.80 20.79 10.35
C SER A 19 6.08 22.01 9.81
N ASP A 20 5.41 21.87 8.66
CA ASP A 20 4.87 22.99 7.90
C ASP A 20 3.47 23.39 8.36
N ILE A 21 2.90 22.64 9.30
CA ILE A 21 1.50 22.76 9.71
C ILE A 21 1.18 24.07 10.42
N GLN A 22 2.18 24.67 11.07
CA GLN A 22 2.04 25.99 11.70
C GLN A 22 2.05 27.11 10.64
N SER A 23 2.79 26.93 9.56
CA SER A 23 2.92 27.93 8.49
C SER A 23 1.79 27.85 7.46
N HIS A 24 1.03 26.76 7.43
CA HIS A 24 -0.04 26.53 6.47
C HIS A 24 -1.35 26.14 7.18
N PRO A 25 -2.19 27.12 7.58
CA PRO A 25 -3.43 26.86 8.33
C PRO A 25 -4.45 25.97 7.61
N ASN A 26 -4.35 25.87 6.28
CA ASN A 26 -5.18 25.02 5.43
C ASN A 26 -4.61 23.60 5.22
N LEU A 27 -3.43 23.28 5.78
CA LEU A 27 -2.82 21.96 5.67
C LEU A 27 -3.48 20.97 6.64
N ILE A 28 -3.95 19.85 6.10
CA ILE A 28 -4.47 18.71 6.85
C ILE A 28 -3.63 17.49 6.49
N ILE A 29 -3.03 16.86 7.49
CA ILE A 29 -2.24 15.65 7.34
C ILE A 29 -3.04 14.49 7.89
N LEU A 30 -3.30 13.49 7.04
CA LEU A 30 -3.99 12.27 7.42
C LEU A 30 -2.98 11.13 7.60
N ARG A 31 -3.03 10.46 8.75
CA ARG A 31 -2.18 9.30 9.05
C ARG A 31 -3.02 8.08 9.41
N SER A 32 -2.63 6.94 8.86
CA SER A 32 -3.22 5.64 9.20
C SER A 32 -2.20 4.79 9.93
N MET A 33 -2.59 4.26 11.09
CA MET A 33 -1.76 3.34 11.86
C MET A 33 -1.90 1.89 11.36
N THR A 34 -2.88 1.62 10.50
CA THR A 34 -3.23 0.27 10.05
C THR A 34 -2.13 -0.45 9.28
N LYS A 35 -1.43 0.26 8.38
CA LYS A 35 -0.48 -0.36 7.44
C LYS A 35 0.89 -0.57 8.06
N LEU A 36 1.36 0.41 8.84
CA LEU A 36 2.69 0.36 9.45
C LEU A 36 2.73 -0.66 10.59
N PHE A 37 1.73 -0.64 11.46
CA PHE A 37 1.67 -1.52 12.64
C PHE A 37 0.88 -2.82 12.39
N ALA A 38 0.56 -3.14 11.13
CA ALA A 38 -0.15 -4.36 10.76
C ALA A 38 -1.48 -4.61 11.52
N ILE A 39 -2.21 -3.55 11.85
CA ILE A 39 -3.49 -3.58 12.59
C ILE A 39 -4.69 -3.06 11.77
N PRO A 40 -4.93 -3.54 10.53
CA PRO A 40 -6.06 -3.06 9.72
C PRO A 40 -7.42 -3.31 10.36
N GLY A 41 -7.54 -4.36 11.18
CA GLY A 41 -8.77 -4.71 11.89
C GLY A 41 -9.13 -3.78 13.06
N LEU A 42 -8.15 -3.09 13.66
CA LEU A 42 -8.41 -2.16 14.78
C LEU A 42 -9.00 -0.82 14.34
N ARG A 43 -8.91 -0.50 13.03
CA ARG A 43 -9.49 0.71 12.44
C ARG A 43 -9.01 2.00 13.11
N LEU A 44 -7.69 2.16 13.25
CA LEU A 44 -7.09 3.34 13.86
C LEU A 44 -6.40 4.26 12.85
N GLY A 45 -6.71 5.54 12.93
CA GLY A 45 -6.08 6.62 12.18
C GLY A 45 -6.31 7.95 12.88
N TYR A 46 -5.52 8.94 12.51
CA TYR A 46 -5.59 10.28 13.09
C TYR A 46 -5.29 11.34 12.02
N LEU A 47 -5.67 12.57 12.34
CA LEU A 47 -5.33 13.74 11.54
C LEU A 47 -4.54 14.73 12.39
N VAL A 48 -3.66 15.46 11.74
CA VAL A 48 -2.97 16.62 12.30
C VAL A 48 -3.32 17.80 11.42
N ALA A 49 -3.77 18.92 12.01
CA ALA A 49 -4.15 20.13 11.30
C ALA A 49 -4.03 21.34 12.25
N HIS A 50 -4.11 22.55 11.70
CA HIS A 50 -4.20 23.77 12.50
C HIS A 50 -5.39 23.70 13.47
N ARG A 51 -5.25 24.32 14.65
CA ARG A 51 -6.23 24.24 15.74
C ARG A 51 -7.65 24.58 15.28
N ASP A 52 -7.80 25.67 14.51
CA ASP A 52 -9.10 26.13 14.03
C ASP A 52 -9.82 25.10 13.15
N VAL A 53 -9.04 24.39 12.32
CA VAL A 53 -9.55 23.30 11.48
C VAL A 53 -9.98 22.13 12.34
N VAL A 54 -9.17 21.74 13.34
CA VAL A 54 -9.50 20.65 14.28
C VAL A 54 -10.77 20.96 15.07
N GLU A 55 -10.92 22.19 15.55
CA GLU A 55 -12.12 22.62 16.28
C GLU A 55 -13.36 22.62 15.38
N CYS A 56 -13.22 23.01 14.11
CA CYS A 56 -14.30 22.91 13.13
C CYS A 56 -14.71 21.45 12.90
N LEU A 57 -13.76 20.55 12.61
CA LEU A 57 -14.02 19.14 12.36
C LEU A 57 -14.66 18.44 13.57
N LYS A 58 -14.23 18.77 14.79
CA LYS A 58 -14.81 18.22 16.02
C LYS A 58 -16.30 18.48 16.18
N ARG A 59 -16.84 19.57 15.60
CA ARG A 59 -18.28 19.86 15.65
C ARG A 59 -19.12 18.91 14.81
N TYR A 60 -18.53 18.33 13.76
CA TYR A 60 -19.19 17.39 12.85
C TYR A 60 -18.85 15.93 13.14
N LYS A 61 -17.79 15.69 13.90
CA LYS A 61 -17.34 14.34 14.25
C LYS A 61 -18.33 13.67 15.19
N GLU A 62 -18.73 12.45 14.86
CA GLU A 62 -19.54 11.62 15.75
C GLU A 62 -18.77 11.29 17.04
N PRO A 63 -19.46 11.21 18.18
CA PRO A 63 -18.84 10.79 19.43
C PRO A 63 -18.49 9.28 19.38
N TRP A 64 -17.45 8.89 20.11
CA TRP A 64 -17.00 7.49 20.28
C TRP A 64 -16.69 6.70 19.00
N THR A 65 -16.14 7.35 17.97
CA THR A 65 -15.76 6.68 16.71
C THR A 65 -14.55 5.75 16.80
N VAL A 66 -13.84 5.70 17.94
CA VAL A 66 -12.63 4.89 18.12
C VAL A 66 -12.86 3.89 19.26
N ASN A 67 -12.71 2.59 18.97
CA ASN A 67 -12.91 1.53 19.95
C ASN A 67 -11.80 1.53 21.03
N CYS A 68 -12.10 0.96 22.19
CA CYS A 68 -11.19 0.97 23.35
C CYS A 68 -9.86 0.26 23.07
N ILE A 69 -9.88 -0.87 22.35
CA ILE A 69 -8.67 -1.63 22.01
C ILE A 69 -7.76 -0.79 21.12
N ALA A 70 -8.33 -0.09 20.14
CA ALA A 70 -7.58 0.81 19.27
C ALA A 70 -6.96 1.99 20.03
N GLN A 71 -7.63 2.54 21.05
CA GLN A 71 -7.05 3.61 21.88
C GLN A 71 -5.83 3.10 22.65
N ILE A 72 -5.96 1.96 23.33
CA ILE A 72 -4.88 1.33 24.11
C ILE A 72 -3.70 0.97 23.19
N ALA A 73 -3.98 0.35 22.04
CA ALA A 73 -2.95 0.01 21.05
C ALA A 73 -2.28 1.28 20.50
N GLY A 74 -3.06 2.32 20.19
CA GLY A 74 -2.55 3.58 19.68
C GLY A 74 -1.55 4.25 20.61
N GLU A 75 -1.85 4.29 21.91
CA GLU A 75 -0.94 4.85 22.92
C GLU A 75 0.40 4.10 22.97
N ARG A 76 0.38 2.76 22.89
CA ARG A 76 1.59 1.94 22.97
C ARG A 76 2.42 1.97 21.68
N LEU A 77 1.76 1.89 20.54
CA LEU A 77 2.44 1.79 19.24
C LEU A 77 3.18 3.08 18.85
N LEU A 78 2.81 4.22 19.45
CA LEU A 78 3.51 5.49 19.22
C LEU A 78 4.90 5.52 19.85
N ASP A 79 5.18 4.65 20.82
CA ASP A 79 6.48 4.57 21.51
C ASP A 79 7.42 3.51 20.87
N GLU A 80 6.97 2.80 19.83
CA GLU A 80 7.69 1.68 19.20
C GLU A 80 8.53 2.13 17.99
N ASP A 81 9.49 3.04 18.21
CA ASP A 81 10.35 3.58 17.15
C ASP A 81 11.22 2.50 16.46
N ASP A 82 11.76 1.55 17.23
CA ASP A 82 12.59 0.45 16.70
C ASP A 82 11.81 -0.39 15.68
N TYR A 83 10.56 -0.75 16.01
CA TYR A 83 9.69 -1.50 15.11
C TYR A 83 9.42 -0.74 13.81
N VAL A 84 9.23 0.58 13.90
CA VAL A 84 9.00 1.44 12.72
C VAL A 84 10.23 1.47 11.83
N GLU A 85 11.42 1.64 12.41
CA GLU A 85 12.67 1.68 11.66
C GLU A 85 12.97 0.33 10.99
N GLU A 86 12.85 -0.77 11.72
CA GLU A 86 13.00 -2.13 11.20
C GLU A 86 12.02 -2.41 10.06
N SER A 87 10.74 -2.09 10.26
CA SER A 87 9.69 -2.28 9.25
C SER A 87 9.98 -1.51 7.97
N ARG A 88 10.49 -0.27 8.08
CA ARG A 88 10.87 0.54 6.92
C ARG A 88 12.06 -0.03 6.17
N LYS A 89 13.13 -0.40 6.87
CA LYS A 89 14.32 -1.02 6.26
C LYS A 89 13.93 -2.31 5.54
N PHE A 90 13.11 -3.13 6.19
CA PHE A 90 12.58 -4.36 5.61
C PHE A 90 11.78 -4.09 4.32
N VAL A 91 10.77 -3.21 4.37
CA VAL A 91 9.95 -2.90 3.19
C VAL A 91 10.77 -2.27 2.08
N GLN A 92 11.73 -1.40 2.41
CA GLN A 92 12.61 -0.79 1.42
C GLN A 92 13.45 -1.83 0.68
N GLY A 93 14.08 -2.75 1.42
CA GLY A 93 14.89 -3.82 0.83
C GLY A 93 14.06 -4.79 -0.02
N GLU A 94 12.91 -5.24 0.49
CA GLU A 94 12.04 -6.14 -0.27
C GLU A 94 11.39 -5.46 -1.48
N ARG A 95 11.11 -4.17 -1.40
CA ARG A 95 10.60 -3.40 -2.55
C ARG A 95 11.65 -3.27 -3.65
N GLN A 96 12.90 -3.00 -3.30
CA GLN A 96 14.00 -2.94 -4.27
C GLN A 96 14.21 -4.32 -4.94
N PHE A 97 14.20 -5.39 -4.14
CA PHE A 97 14.27 -6.76 -4.65
C PHE A 97 13.11 -7.05 -5.62
N LEU A 98 11.87 -6.79 -5.21
CA LEU A 98 10.68 -7.08 -6.02
C LEU A 98 10.67 -6.24 -7.30
N PHE A 99 11.03 -4.96 -7.23
CA PHE A 99 11.15 -4.09 -8.41
C PHE A 99 12.18 -4.66 -9.40
N ALA A 100 13.38 -4.98 -8.93
CA ALA A 100 14.44 -5.52 -9.78
C ALA A 100 14.04 -6.83 -10.47
N GLN A 101 13.37 -7.74 -9.75
CA GLN A 101 12.91 -9.02 -10.30
C GLN A 101 11.77 -8.84 -11.31
N LEU A 102 10.79 -7.97 -11.03
CA LEU A 102 9.72 -7.66 -11.98
C LEU A 102 10.27 -7.03 -13.26
N SER A 103 11.31 -6.20 -13.16
CA SER A 103 11.99 -5.60 -14.32
C SER A 103 12.76 -6.61 -15.18
N GLN A 104 12.95 -7.86 -14.73
CA GLN A 104 13.54 -8.93 -15.56
C GLN A 104 12.49 -9.69 -16.38
N ILE A 105 11.20 -9.38 -16.22
CA ILE A 105 10.12 -10.01 -16.97
C ILE A 105 9.75 -9.07 -18.11
N ASP A 106 10.05 -9.46 -19.35
CA ASP A 106 10.02 -8.57 -20.51
C ASP A 106 8.65 -7.92 -20.78
N TRP A 107 7.56 -8.62 -20.47
CA TRP A 107 6.19 -8.12 -20.65
C TRP A 107 5.67 -7.32 -19.44
N LEU A 108 6.53 -6.96 -18.47
CA LEU A 108 6.15 -6.20 -17.28
C LEU A 108 6.99 -4.93 -17.11
N ILE A 109 6.32 -3.82 -16.81
CA ILE A 109 6.94 -2.53 -16.53
C ILE A 109 6.55 -2.10 -15.11
N PRO A 110 7.39 -2.38 -14.09
CA PRO A 110 7.15 -1.92 -12.73
C PRO A 110 7.50 -0.42 -12.58
N PHE A 111 6.74 0.30 -11.76
CA PHE A 111 7.01 1.70 -11.43
C PHE A 111 7.67 1.85 -10.05
N PRO A 112 8.62 2.78 -9.88
CA PRO A 112 9.19 3.11 -8.58
C PRO A 112 8.10 3.51 -7.58
N SER A 113 8.25 3.09 -6.32
CA SER A 113 7.25 3.35 -5.28
C SER A 113 7.92 3.73 -3.96
N GLY A 114 7.30 4.67 -3.24
CA GLY A 114 7.62 4.98 -1.84
C GLY A 114 6.80 4.15 -0.83
N ALA A 115 5.81 3.38 -1.30
CA ALA A 115 4.89 2.62 -0.46
C ALA A 115 5.24 1.12 -0.36
N ASN A 116 4.45 0.35 0.39
CA ASN A 116 4.55 -1.10 0.54
C ASN A 116 3.89 -1.89 -0.60
N PHE A 117 3.84 -1.32 -1.80
CA PHE A 117 3.31 -1.95 -3.01
C PHE A 117 4.00 -1.37 -4.24
N LEU A 118 3.97 -2.09 -5.34
CA LEU A 118 4.39 -1.63 -6.66
C LEU A 118 3.18 -1.57 -7.60
N LEU A 119 3.14 -0.52 -8.41
CA LEU A 119 2.28 -0.46 -9.60
C LEU A 119 3.07 -1.08 -10.75
N VAL A 120 2.40 -1.90 -11.56
CA VAL A 120 3.02 -2.59 -12.69
C VAL A 120 2.09 -2.46 -13.89
N ARG A 121 2.64 -2.09 -15.04
CA ARG A 121 1.96 -2.14 -16.33
C ARG A 121 2.33 -3.43 -17.06
N ILE A 122 1.34 -4.07 -17.64
CA ILE A 122 1.50 -5.20 -18.56
C ILE A 122 1.81 -4.61 -19.94
N ASP A 123 2.95 -5.01 -20.50
CA ASP A 123 3.41 -4.62 -21.84
C ASP A 123 3.20 -5.79 -22.82
N ASP A 124 1.95 -6.27 -22.86
CA ASP A 124 1.48 -7.35 -23.72
C ASP A 124 0.10 -6.96 -24.27
N ASP A 125 -0.15 -7.22 -25.55
CA ASP A 125 -1.38 -6.78 -26.22
C ASP A 125 -2.58 -7.70 -25.99
N PHE A 126 -2.36 -8.90 -25.46
CA PHE A 126 -3.38 -9.93 -25.28
C PHE A 126 -3.71 -10.21 -23.81
N MET A 127 -2.87 -9.75 -22.88
CA MET A 127 -3.00 -9.93 -21.45
C MET A 127 -3.58 -8.69 -20.78
N THR A 128 -4.62 -8.89 -19.98
CA THR A 128 -5.18 -7.87 -19.09
C THR A 128 -4.86 -8.19 -17.63
N ALA A 129 -4.93 -7.19 -16.75
CA ALA A 129 -4.79 -7.34 -15.32
C ALA A 129 -5.82 -8.31 -14.73
N ALA A 130 -7.05 -8.31 -15.26
CA ALA A 130 -8.10 -9.25 -14.88
C ALA A 130 -7.73 -10.70 -15.25
N THR A 131 -7.33 -10.96 -16.49
CA THR A 131 -6.90 -12.30 -16.93
C THR A 131 -5.67 -12.77 -16.16
N LEU A 132 -4.70 -11.89 -15.92
CA LEU A 132 -3.53 -12.21 -15.10
C LEU A 132 -3.93 -12.56 -13.66
N GLN A 133 -4.86 -11.80 -13.07
CA GLN A 133 -5.37 -12.06 -11.73
C GLN A 133 -6.02 -13.44 -11.65
N GLU A 134 -6.87 -13.81 -12.60
CA GLU A 134 -7.50 -15.14 -12.63
C GLU A 134 -6.48 -16.27 -12.70
N ARG A 135 -5.43 -16.12 -13.53
CA ARG A 135 -4.34 -17.11 -13.63
C ARG A 135 -3.58 -17.25 -12.31
N LEU A 136 -3.27 -16.14 -11.65
CA LEU A 136 -2.57 -16.15 -10.36
C LEU A 136 -3.45 -16.71 -9.24
N ILE A 137 -4.78 -16.48 -9.26
CA ILE A 137 -5.72 -17.05 -8.29
C ILE A 137 -5.68 -18.58 -8.32
N ARG A 138 -5.58 -19.19 -9.51
CA ARG A 138 -5.44 -20.66 -9.65
C ARG A 138 -4.15 -21.20 -9.03
N LYS A 139 -3.13 -20.34 -8.88
CA LYS A 139 -1.87 -20.63 -8.17
C LYS A 139 -1.90 -20.16 -6.70
N GLY A 140 -3.06 -19.76 -6.18
CA GLY A 140 -3.24 -19.32 -4.79
C GLY A 140 -2.74 -17.90 -4.49
N MET A 141 -2.57 -17.06 -5.51
CA MET A 141 -2.06 -15.70 -5.38
C MET A 141 -3.09 -14.68 -5.87
N LEU A 142 -3.28 -13.61 -5.11
CA LEU A 142 -4.19 -12.52 -5.46
C LEU A 142 -3.41 -11.22 -5.66
N ILE A 143 -3.50 -10.69 -6.88
CA ILE A 143 -3.05 -9.33 -7.22
C ILE A 143 -4.23 -8.36 -7.23
N ARG A 144 -3.97 -7.05 -7.19
CA ARG A 144 -5.02 -6.03 -7.27
C ARG A 144 -5.10 -5.47 -8.69
N ASP A 145 -6.17 -5.82 -9.41
CA ASP A 145 -6.55 -5.10 -10.63
C ASP A 145 -6.75 -3.60 -10.31
N SER A 146 -6.08 -2.76 -11.08
CA SER A 146 -6.08 -1.30 -10.95
C SER A 146 -6.69 -0.60 -12.17
N SER A 147 -7.38 -1.32 -13.04
CA SER A 147 -8.17 -0.81 -14.16
C SER A 147 -9.24 0.21 -13.76
N ASN A 148 -9.72 0.11 -12.51
CA ASN A 148 -10.79 0.96 -12.00
C ASN A 148 -10.33 2.33 -11.47
N PHE A 149 -9.03 2.65 -11.56
CA PHE A 149 -8.51 3.97 -11.18
C PHE A 149 -8.52 4.92 -12.37
N VAL A 150 -8.99 6.15 -12.15
CA VAL A 150 -8.96 7.20 -13.18
C VAL A 150 -7.53 7.41 -13.67
N GLY A 151 -7.34 7.30 -14.99
CA GLY A 151 -6.03 7.45 -15.64
C GLY A 151 -5.22 6.16 -15.78
N LEU A 152 -5.72 5.03 -15.27
CA LEU A 152 -5.18 3.70 -15.54
C LEU A 152 -6.14 2.92 -16.44
N ASP A 153 -5.61 1.93 -17.16
CA ASP A 153 -6.37 1.02 -18.01
C ASP A 153 -6.24 -0.44 -17.53
N GLU A 154 -6.81 -1.36 -18.31
CA GLU A 154 -6.82 -2.80 -18.03
C GLU A 154 -5.43 -3.46 -18.01
N ARG A 155 -4.36 -2.76 -18.39
CA ARG A 155 -2.99 -3.26 -18.33
C ARG A 155 -2.32 -2.98 -16.98
N PHE A 156 -2.97 -2.26 -16.06
CA PHE A 156 -2.37 -1.91 -14.78
C PHE A 156 -2.85 -2.78 -13.63
N PHE A 157 -1.89 -3.31 -12.87
CA PHE A 157 -2.16 -4.01 -11.62
C PHE A 157 -1.18 -3.57 -10.52
N ARG A 158 -1.55 -3.88 -9.28
CA ARG A 158 -0.71 -3.62 -8.12
C ARG A 158 -0.42 -4.89 -7.35
N VAL A 159 0.81 -4.97 -6.85
CA VAL A 159 1.29 -6.07 -6.01
C VAL A 159 1.81 -5.52 -4.70
N ALA A 160 1.45 -6.17 -3.60
CA ALA A 160 1.97 -5.82 -2.28
C ALA A 160 3.41 -6.33 -2.14
N VAL A 161 4.25 -5.55 -1.45
CA VAL A 161 5.59 -6.00 -1.03
C VAL A 161 5.40 -6.85 0.22
N LYS A 162 5.68 -8.15 0.13
CA LYS A 162 5.53 -9.11 1.23
C LYS A 162 6.91 -9.65 1.66
N LYS A 163 6.92 -10.80 2.35
CA LYS A 163 8.17 -11.49 2.72
C LYS A 163 8.87 -12.04 1.47
N ARG A 164 10.20 -12.16 1.55
CA ARG A 164 11.05 -12.65 0.44
C ARG A 164 10.51 -13.92 -0.22
N ALA A 165 10.14 -14.92 0.57
CA ALA A 165 9.62 -16.19 0.06
C ALA A 165 8.30 -16.03 -0.71
N GLU A 166 7.42 -15.11 -0.30
CA GLU A 166 6.16 -14.82 -1.00
C GLU A 166 6.41 -14.02 -2.28
N ASN A 167 7.33 -13.04 -2.22
CA ASN A 167 7.76 -12.28 -3.39
C ASN A 167 8.38 -13.21 -4.44
N GLN A 168 9.24 -14.15 -4.04
CA GLN A 168 9.84 -15.14 -4.94
C GLN A 168 8.82 -16.08 -5.58
N LYS A 169 7.80 -16.51 -4.82
CA LYS A 169 6.69 -17.30 -5.37
C LYS A 169 5.93 -16.53 -6.43
N LEU A 170 5.64 -15.25 -6.19
CA LEU A 170 5.00 -14.38 -7.17
C LEU A 170 5.85 -14.25 -8.43
N ILE A 171 7.14 -13.95 -8.31
CA ILE A 171 8.04 -13.82 -9.45
C ILE A 171 8.10 -15.12 -10.26
N SER A 172 8.27 -16.25 -9.60
CA SER A 172 8.31 -17.56 -10.27
C SER A 172 7.02 -17.83 -11.06
N ALA A 173 5.87 -17.55 -10.44
CA ALA A 173 4.57 -17.73 -11.09
C ALA A 173 4.34 -16.77 -12.26
N LEU A 174 4.86 -15.54 -12.20
CA LEU A 174 4.80 -14.59 -13.31
C LEU A 174 5.74 -15.02 -14.45
N SER A 175 6.95 -15.48 -14.14
CA SER A 175 7.89 -15.98 -15.15
C SER A 175 7.40 -17.24 -15.88
N GLU A 176 6.58 -18.07 -15.23
CA GLU A 176 5.93 -19.22 -15.88
C GLU A 176 4.80 -18.81 -16.84
N ILE A 177 4.19 -17.64 -16.64
CA ILE A 177 3.14 -17.11 -17.52
C ILE A 177 3.84 -16.50 -18.74
N THR A 178 3.85 -17.25 -19.84
CA THR A 178 4.43 -16.81 -21.12
C THR A 178 3.32 -16.43 -22.12
N GLU A 179 3.69 -15.63 -23.14
CA GLU A 179 2.83 -15.15 -24.24
C GLU A 179 1.98 -16.29 -24.87
N PHE A 180 2.50 -17.51 -24.91
CA PHE A 180 1.91 -18.65 -25.62
C PHE A 180 0.58 -19.17 -25.04
N ASP A 181 0.27 -18.91 -23.77
CA ASP A 181 -1.00 -19.36 -23.17
C ASP A 181 -2.21 -18.52 -23.60
N GLY A 182 -1.99 -17.29 -24.10
CA GLY A 182 -3.08 -16.44 -24.62
C GLY A 182 -3.67 -16.95 -25.93
N VAL A 183 -2.84 -17.58 -26.77
CA VAL A 183 -3.25 -18.10 -28.10
C VAL A 183 -3.99 -19.44 -27.96
N LEU A 184 -3.62 -20.28 -26.99
CA LEU A 184 -4.21 -21.61 -26.82
C LEU A 184 -5.63 -21.55 -26.25
N CYS A 185 -5.92 -20.61 -25.34
CA CYS A 185 -7.23 -20.50 -24.71
C CYS A 185 -8.34 -20.11 -25.72
N ARG A 186 -8.05 -19.23 -26.70
CA ARG A 186 -9.04 -18.88 -27.74
C ARG A 186 -9.26 -19.99 -28.79
N LYS A 187 -8.27 -20.86 -29.04
CA LYS A 187 -8.49 -22.01 -29.94
C LYS A 187 -9.47 -23.02 -29.35
N LEU A 188 -9.55 -23.13 -28.03
CA LEU A 188 -10.47 -24.05 -27.34
C LEU A 188 -11.89 -23.48 -27.16
N GLU A 189 -12.10 -22.16 -27.28
CA GLU A 189 -13.43 -21.53 -27.21
C GLU A 189 -14.13 -21.41 -28.58
N VAL A 190 -13.43 -21.69 -29.68
CA VAL A 190 -13.96 -21.63 -31.06
C VAL A 190 -14.00 -23.02 -31.72
N SER A 191 -13.94 -24.10 -30.94
CA SER A 191 -14.07 -25.49 -31.42
C SER A 191 -15.32 -26.17 -30.89
#